data_AF-R5LC39-F1
#
_entry.id   AF-R5LC39-F1
#
_cell.length_a   1.000
_cell.length_b   1.000
_cell.length_c   1.000
_cell.angle_alpha   90.00
_cell.angle_beta   90.00
_cell.angle_gamma   90.00
#
_symmetry.space_group_name_H-M   'P 1'
#
loop_
_entity.id
_entity.type
_entity.pdbx_description
1 polymer ?
#
loop_
_entity_poly.entity_id
_entity_poly.type
_entity_poly.pdbx_seq_one_letter_code
_entity_poly.pdbx_strand_id
1 'polypeptide(L)'
;MFGISGDTGRMYISAMRIISAGFVFAGTNIAFQGIFQALDGGMESLIVSVLRQIIFVLPVAYLLSLPVRNNPGKIWLVWLTFIFAEGMSLIISLLFMKKSRKNVINNVKEADYHE
;
A
#
# COMPACT_ATOMS: atom_id res chain seq x y z
N MET A 1 -5.85 20.01 28.19
CA MET A 1 -5.89 18.54 28.35
C MET A 1 -5.17 17.77 27.22
N PHE A 2 -4.45 18.44 26.30
CA PHE A 2 -3.46 17.83 25.41
C PHE A 2 -2.06 18.32 25.78
N GLY A 3 -1.68 18.10 27.04
CA GLY A 3 -0.31 18.37 27.47
C GLY A 3 0.59 17.36 26.78
N ILE A 4 1.41 17.82 25.85
CA ILE A 4 2.42 16.99 25.19
C ILE A 4 3.47 16.67 26.25
N SER A 5 3.21 15.63 27.06
CA SER A 5 4.26 15.02 27.88
C SER A 5 5.38 14.63 26.92
N GLY A 6 6.63 15.00 27.22
CA GLY A 6 7.76 14.95 26.28
C GLY A 6 7.99 13.59 25.60
N ASP A 7 7.46 12.50 26.17
CA ASP A 7 7.47 11.17 25.58
C ASP A 7 6.53 11.01 24.37
N THR A 8 5.33 11.58 24.42
CA THR A 8 4.36 11.44 23.32
C THR A 8 4.83 12.21 22.07
N GLY A 9 5.46 13.37 22.26
CA GLY A 9 6.04 14.15 21.16
C GLY A 9 7.13 13.38 20.40
N ARG A 10 8.01 12.68 21.11
CA ARG A 10 9.06 11.85 20.49
C ARG A 10 8.48 10.71 19.66
N MET A 11 7.40 10.08 20.12
CA MET A 11 6.70 9.03 19.39
C MET A 11 6.12 9.55 18.06
N TYR A 12 5.45 10.70 18.08
CA TYR A 12 4.87 11.29 16.86
C TYR A 12 5.93 11.76 15.86
N ILE A 13 7.04 12.34 16.32
CA ILE A 13 8.14 12.74 15.45
C ILE A 13 8.74 11.50 14.77
N SER A 14 8.94 10.40 15.52
CA SER A 14 9.44 9.15 14.96
C SER A 14 8.45 8.53 13.96
N ALA A 15 7.16 8.55 14.28
CA ALA A 15 6.09 8.07 13.40
C ALA A 15 6.09 8.83 12.07
N MET A 16 6.09 10.16 12.13
CA MET A 16 6.01 11.01 10.95
C MET A 16 7.18 10.80 10.00
N ARG A 17 8.41 10.66 10.53
CA ARG A 17 9.60 10.35 9.70
C ARG A 17 9.44 9.06 8.92
N ILE A 18 8.89 8.03 9.54
CA ILE A 18 8.68 6.72 8.90
C ILE A 18 7.58 6.81 7.84
N ILE A 19 6.45 7.47 8.16
CA ILE A 19 5.34 7.64 7.20
C ILE A 19 5.79 8.44 5.98
N SER A 20 6.56 9.51 6.17
CA SER A 20 7.06 10.33 5.05
C SER A 20 7.93 9.53 4.08
N ALA A 21 8.73 8.59 4.57
CA ALA A 21 9.50 7.69 3.70
C ALA A 21 8.59 6.75 2.88
N GLY A 22 7.43 6.37 3.43
CA GLY A 22 6.41 5.57 2.75
C GLY A 22 5.68 6.27 1.60
N PHE A 23 5.72 7.61 1.53
CA PHE A 23 4.98 8.36 0.51
C PHE A 23 5.43 8.07 -0.93
N VAL A 24 6.70 7.71 -1.14
CA VAL A 24 7.20 7.32 -2.47
C VAL A 24 6.49 6.05 -2.95
N PHE A 25 6.31 5.07 -2.06
CA PHE A 25 5.59 3.83 -2.36
C PHE A 25 4.09 4.09 -2.54
N ALA A 26 3.50 4.91 -1.66
CA ALA A 26 2.09 5.28 -1.77
C ALA A 26 1.76 5.99 -3.09
N GLY A 27 2.61 6.94 -3.52
CA GLY A 27 2.46 7.64 -4.79
C GLY A 27 2.56 6.69 -5.99
N THR A 28 3.48 5.73 -5.94
CA THR A 28 3.63 4.71 -6.99
C THR A 28 2.40 3.80 -7.08
N ASN A 29 1.85 3.36 -5.93
CA ASN A 29 0.61 2.57 -5.88
C ASN A 29 -0.61 3.34 -6.39
N ILE A 30 -0.68 4.66 -6.19
CA ILE A 30 -1.74 5.51 -6.76
C ILE A 30 -1.59 5.63 -8.28
N ALA A 31 -0.36 5.83 -8.78
CA ALA A 31 -0.09 5.87 -10.22
C ALA A 31 -0.51 4.57 -10.91
N PHE A 32 -0.21 3.40 -10.33
CA PHE A 32 -0.66 2.11 -10.87
C PHE A 32 -2.17 1.97 -10.92
N GLN A 33 -2.90 2.43 -9.89
CA GLN A 33 -4.36 2.45 -9.92
C GLN A 33 -4.92 3.31 -11.05
N GLY A 34 -4.30 4.49 -11.30
CA GLY A 34 -4.65 5.33 -12.44
C GLY A 34 -4.45 4.64 -13.79
N ILE A 35 -3.34 3.90 -13.94
CA ILE A 35 -3.06 3.12 -15.16
C ILE A 35 -4.11 2.01 -15.35
N PHE A 36 -4.47 1.27 -14.28
CA PHE A 36 -5.49 0.24 -14.36
C PHE A 36 -6.87 0.78 -14.71
N GLN A 37 -7.23 1.94 -14.17
CA GLN A 37 -8.48 2.61 -14.51
C GLN A 37 -8.50 3.10 -15.96
N ALA A 38 -7.36 3.56 -16.48
CA ALA A 38 -7.24 3.97 -17.89
C ALA A 38 -7.29 2.80 -18.88
N LEU A 39 -6.90 1.60 -18.46
CA LEU A 39 -6.91 0.36 -19.28
C LEU A 39 -8.23 -0.43 -19.17
N ASP A 40 -9.31 0.20 -18.70
CA ASP A 40 -10.62 -0.42 -18.41
C ASP A 40 -10.58 -1.58 -17.39
N GLY A 41 -9.50 -1.66 -16.60
CA GLY A 41 -9.25 -2.63 -15.55
C GLY A 41 -9.74 -2.17 -14.17
N GLY A 42 -10.92 -1.54 -14.10
CA GLY A 42 -11.45 -0.93 -12.87
C GLY A 42 -11.50 -1.89 -11.67
N MET A 43 -11.87 -3.15 -11.92
CA MET A 43 -11.92 -4.20 -10.88
C MET A 43 -10.53 -4.55 -10.33
N GLU A 44 -9.50 -4.60 -11.17
CA GLU A 44 -8.14 -4.90 -10.74
C GLU A 44 -7.60 -3.74 -9.88
N SER A 45 -7.92 -2.50 -10.24
CA SER A 45 -7.58 -1.31 -9.44
C SER A 45 -8.24 -1.31 -8.05
N LEU A 46 -9.50 -1.76 -7.99
CA LEU A 46 -10.26 -1.86 -6.75
C LEU A 46 -9.67 -2.92 -5.80
N ILE A 47 -9.36 -4.10 -6.34
CA ILE A 47 -8.76 -5.21 -5.57
C ILE A 47 -7.43 -4.75 -4.96
N VAL A 48 -6.57 -4.11 -5.75
CA VAL A 48 -5.29 -3.56 -5.27
C VAL A 48 -5.50 -2.54 -4.15
N SER A 49 -6.49 -1.65 -4.29
CA SER A 49 -6.79 -0.62 -3.29
C SER A 49 -7.31 -1.21 -1.96
N VAL A 50 -8.23 -2.16 -2.03
CA VAL A 50 -8.78 -2.85 -0.86
C VAL A 50 -7.72 -3.69 -0.16
N LEU A 51 -6.87 -4.37 -0.93
CA LEU A 51 -5.75 -5.14 -0.39
C LEU A 51 -4.80 -4.24 0.40
N ARG A 52 -4.44 -3.08 -0.17
CA ARG A 52 -3.58 -2.09 0.49
C ARG A 52 -4.22 -1.57 1.78
N GLN A 53 -5.47 -1.14 1.71
CA GLN A 53 -6.08 -0.40 2.81
C GLN A 53 -6.53 -1.29 3.98
N ILE A 54 -6.99 -2.52 3.69
CA ILE A 54 -7.68 -3.37 4.67
C ILE A 54 -6.90 -4.65 4.92
N ILE A 55 -6.57 -5.42 3.88
CA ILE A 55 -6.02 -6.78 4.02
C ILE A 55 -4.55 -6.77 4.43
N PHE A 56 -3.75 -5.79 4.00
CA PHE A 56 -2.35 -5.69 4.42
C PHE A 56 -2.18 -4.78 5.62
N VAL A 57 -2.76 -3.58 5.61
CA VAL A 57 -2.54 -2.62 6.70
C VAL A 57 -3.08 -3.13 8.04
N LEU A 58 -4.32 -3.63 8.13
CA LEU A 58 -4.92 -4.00 9.42
C LEU A 58 -4.27 -5.24 10.06
N PRO A 59 -4.07 -6.37 9.36
CA PRO A 59 -3.48 -7.56 9.97
C PRO A 59 -2.00 -7.35 10.31
N VAL A 60 -1.25 -6.66 9.43
CA VAL A 60 0.18 -6.39 9.68
C VAL A 60 0.34 -5.43 10.84
N ALA A 61 -0.50 -4.40 10.96
CA ALA A 61 -0.52 -3.51 12.11
C ALA A 61 -0.87 -4.26 13.41
N TYR A 62 -1.87 -5.15 13.37
CA TYR A 62 -2.23 -5.97 14.52
C TYR A 62 -1.09 -6.92 14.94
N LEU A 63 -0.49 -7.64 14.00
CA LEU A 63 0.62 -8.54 14.28
C LEU A 63 1.84 -7.82 14.87
N LEU A 64 2.17 -6.63 14.36
CA LEU A 64 3.29 -5.81 14.86
C LEU A 64 2.94 -5.07 16.16
N SER A 65 1.66 -4.96 16.53
CA SER A 65 1.22 -4.44 17.83
C SER A 65 1.44 -5.43 18.99
N LEU A 66 1.42 -6.74 18.72
CA LEU A 66 1.62 -7.80 19.72
C LEU A 66 2.99 -7.70 20.43
N PRO A 67 4.14 -7.57 19.75
CA PRO A 67 5.45 -7.44 20.41
C PRO A 67 5.68 -6.08 21.08
N VAL A 68 4.94 -5.04 20.68
CA VAL A 68 5.01 -3.70 21.28
C VAL A 68 4.40 -3.67 22.68
N ARG A 69 3.37 -4.50 22.93
CA ARG A 69 2.72 -4.64 24.24
C ARG A 69 3.70 -5.07 25.34
N ASN A 70 4.76 -5.80 24.97
CA ASN A 70 5.79 -6.27 25.89
C ASN A 70 7.03 -5.35 25.96
N ASN A 71 7.17 -4.39 25.04
CA ASN A 71 8.32 -3.47 24.97
C ASN A 71 7.91 -2.10 24.39
N PRO A 72 7.62 -1.09 25.22
CA PRO A 72 7.17 0.24 24.75
C PRO A 72 8.23 0.98 23.91
N GLY A 73 9.51 0.60 23.96
CA GLY A 73 10.57 1.14 23.11
C GLY A 73 10.48 0.76 21.62
N LYS A 74 9.54 -0.12 21.23
CA LYS A 74 9.40 -0.67 19.88
C LYS A 74 8.25 -0.08 19.07
N ILE A 75 7.59 0.98 19.55
CA ILE A 75 6.45 1.63 18.86
C ILE A 75 6.76 2.04 17.41
N TRP A 76 8.01 2.35 17.08
CA TRP A 76 8.45 2.65 15.71
C TRP A 76 8.21 1.49 14.72
N LEU A 77 8.20 0.23 15.19
CA LEU A 77 7.93 -0.96 14.36
C LEU A 77 6.48 -0.99 13.84
N VAL A 78 5.53 -0.40 14.58
CA VAL A 78 4.14 -0.29 14.11
C VAL A 78 4.07 0.63 12.90
N TRP A 79 4.90 1.66 12.82
CA TRP A 79 4.89 2.59 11.68
C TRP A 79 5.57 2.00 10.45
N LEU A 80 6.56 1.11 10.64
CA LEU A 80 7.14 0.33 9.54
C LEU A 80 6.13 -0.59 8.84
N THR A 81 5.05 -0.98 9.51
CA THR A 81 3.96 -1.75 8.90
C THR A 81 3.45 -1.09 7.62
N PHE A 82 3.41 0.25 7.61
CA PHE A 82 2.86 1.03 6.50
C PHE A 82 3.75 0.93 5.27
N ILE A 83 5.06 1.09 5.45
CA ILE A 83 6.04 0.91 4.36
C ILE A 83 6.00 -0.52 3.84
N PHE A 84 5.94 -1.50 4.73
CA PHE A 84 5.90 -2.92 4.34
C PHE A 84 4.61 -3.26 3.59
N ALA A 85 3.45 -2.78 4.08
CA ALA A 85 2.17 -2.97 3.43
C ALA A 85 2.14 -2.31 2.04
N GLU A 86 2.61 -1.06 1.92
CA GLU A 86 2.74 -0.36 0.64
C GLU A 86 3.67 -1.10 -0.34
N GLY A 87 4.80 -1.62 0.16
CA GLY A 87 5.74 -2.41 -0.64
C GLY A 87 5.12 -3.73 -1.15
N MET A 88 4.41 -4.46 -0.29
CA MET A 88 3.72 -5.69 -0.67
C MET A 88 2.59 -5.44 -1.67
N SER A 89 1.80 -4.37 -1.45
CA SER A 89 0.77 -3.94 -2.40
C SER A 89 1.36 -3.58 -3.75
N LEU A 90 2.53 -2.93 -3.78
CA LEU A 90 3.21 -2.58 -5.03
C LEU A 90 3.68 -3.81 -5.81
N ILE A 91 4.21 -4.83 -5.12
CA ILE A 91 4.57 -6.11 -5.75
C ILE A 91 3.33 -6.75 -6.39
N ILE A 92 2.20 -6.76 -5.69
CA ILE A 92 0.95 -7.32 -6.20
C ILE A 92 0.44 -6.50 -7.40
N SER A 93 0.48 -5.17 -7.33
CA SER A 93 0.14 -4.30 -8.46
C SER A 93 1.01 -4.59 -9.68
N LEU A 94 2.32 -4.83 -9.52
CA LEU A 94 3.20 -5.19 -10.62
C LEU A 94 2.86 -6.54 -11.26
N LEU A 95 2.48 -7.53 -10.46
CA LEU A 95 2.01 -8.84 -10.95
C LEU A 95 0.70 -8.69 -11.74
N PHE A 96 -0.25 -7.92 -11.20
CA PHE A 96 -1.51 -7.59 -11.88
C PHE A 96 -1.26 -6.81 -13.18
N MET A 97 -0.29 -5.91 -13.22
CA MET A 97 0.09 -5.17 -14.42
C MET A 97 0.65 -6.06 -15.53
N LYS A 98 1.47 -7.07 -15.18
CA LYS A 98 1.90 -8.07 -16.16
C LYS A 98 0.73 -8.87 -16.72
N LYS A 99 -0.25 -9.22 -15.88
CA LYS A 99 -1.45 -9.98 -16.29
C LYS A 99 -2.39 -9.12 -17.16
N SER A 100 -2.69 -7.91 -16.72
CA SER A 100 -3.54 -6.95 -17.43
C SER A 100 -2.95 -6.58 -18.80
N ARG A 101 -1.64 -6.37 -18.90
CA ARG A 101 -0.97 -6.13 -20.20
C ARG A 101 -1.23 -7.25 -21.20
N LYS A 102 -1.23 -8.52 -20.77
CA LYS A 102 -1.50 -9.67 -21.65
C LYS A 102 -2.96 -9.68 -22.14
N ASN A 103 -3.90 -9.33 -21.27
CA ASN A 103 -5.32 -9.25 -21.61
C ASN A 103 -5.61 -8.07 -22.57
N VAL A 104 -5.00 -6.90 -22.33
CA VAL A 104 -5.14 -5.73 -23.23
C VAL A 104 -4.58 -6.04 -24.62
N ILE A 105 -3.40 -6.67 -24.72
CA ILE A 105 -2.81 -7.06 -26.01
C ILE A 105 -3.69 -8.07 -26.76
N ASN A 106 -4.33 -9.00 -26.05
CA ASN A 106 -5.24 -9.96 -26.68
C ASN A 106 -6.53 -9.29 -27.17
N ASN A 107 -7.11 -8.37 -26.40
CA ASN A 107 -8.30 -7.60 -26.81
C ASN A 107 -8.02 -6.72 -28.04
N VAL A 108 -6.84 -6.08 -28.10
CA VAL A 108 -6.44 -5.29 -29.29
C VAL A 108 -6.28 -6.19 -30.50
N LYS A 109 -5.70 -7.38 -30.35
CA LYS A 109 -5.61 -8.36 -31.45
C LYS A 109 -6.98 -8.81 -31.93
N GLU A 110 -7.92 -9.12 -31.03
CA GLU A 110 -9.29 -9.50 -31.43
C GLU A 110 -10.03 -8.38 -32.17
N ALA A 111 -9.81 -7.11 -31.81
CA ALA A 111 -10.39 -5.99 -32.54
C ALA A 111 -9.87 -5.87 -33.99
N ASP A 112 -8.57 -6.10 -34.22
CA ASP A 112 -7.94 -6.12 -35.55
C ASP A 112 -8.41 -7.29 -36.44
N TYR A 113 -8.91 -8.39 -35.87
CA TYR A 113 -9.43 -9.54 -36.65
C TYR A 113 -10.88 -9.34 -37.14
N HIS A 114 -11.56 -8.29 -36.68
CA HIS A 114 -12.94 -7.99 -37.04
C HIS A 114 -13.10 -6.80 -38.01
N GLU A 115 -11.99 -6.21 -38.48
CA GLU A 115 -11.92 -5.33 -39.67
C GLU A 115 -11.50 -6.12 -40.93
#